data_AF-A0A9E0WDZ5-F1
#
_entry.id   AF-A0A9E0WDZ5-F1
#
_cell.length_a   1.000
_cell.length_b   1.000
_cell.length_c   1.000
_cell.angle_alpha   90.00
_cell.angle_beta   90.00
_cell.angle_gamma   90.00
#
_symmetry.space_group_name_H-M   'P 1'
#
loop_
_entity.id
_entity.type
_entity.pdbx_description
1 polymer ?
#
loop_
_entity_poly.entity_id
_entity_poly.type
_entity_poly.pdbx_seq_one_letter_code
_entity_poly.pdbx_strand_id
1 'polypeptide(L)'
;EYVTPVEEPMLESLSPSSLNPIHRLLGLLVLKPALVVHVPDGLLVTEGSRDAVLLSEVVAHIGKYPEVTTAALLGFWFGTPEGDFLNALAGRETVEEDTGLEALCTALVEKLSRHPALDAARQQFEALKRKPYGELTADEKQQLLSLTQEIRSLSGRG
;
A
#
# COMPACT_ATOMS: atom_id res chain seq x y z
N GLU A 1 -17.32 4.42 -41.73
CA GLU A 1 -16.69 5.08 -40.56
C GLU A 1 -16.69 4.08 -39.42
N TYR A 2 -15.51 3.71 -38.92
CA TYR A 2 -15.36 2.84 -37.75
C TYR A 2 -15.13 3.76 -36.56
N VAL A 3 -16.10 3.83 -35.65
CA VAL A 3 -15.94 4.54 -34.39
C VAL A 3 -15.08 3.63 -33.51
N THR A 4 -13.82 4.03 -33.29
CA THR A 4 -12.99 3.44 -32.22
C THR A 4 -13.70 3.71 -30.88
N PRO A 5 -14.00 2.68 -30.07
CA PRO A 5 -14.44 2.92 -28.72
C PRO A 5 -13.31 3.63 -27.97
N VAL A 6 -13.66 4.75 -27.35
CA VAL A 6 -12.81 5.49 -26.42
C VAL A 6 -12.28 4.48 -25.40
N GLU A 7 -10.97 4.33 -25.31
CA GLU A 7 -10.31 3.59 -24.22
C GLU A 7 -10.77 4.25 -22.91
N GLU A 8 -11.74 3.63 -22.23
CA GLU A 8 -11.99 3.88 -20.83
C GLU A 8 -10.65 3.70 -20.11
N PRO A 9 -10.20 4.66 -19.29
CA PRO A 9 -8.95 4.49 -18.55
C PRO A 9 -9.10 3.19 -17.77
N MET A 10 -8.28 2.22 -18.12
CA MET A 10 -8.30 0.89 -17.54
C MET A 10 -8.21 1.03 -16.02
N LEU A 11 -9.37 0.94 -15.36
CA LEU A 11 -9.48 0.81 -13.92
C LEU A 11 -8.66 -0.42 -13.56
N GLU A 12 -7.46 -0.21 -13.02
CA GLU A 12 -6.57 -1.28 -12.59
C GLU A 12 -7.39 -2.26 -11.74
N SER A 13 -7.53 -3.47 -12.29
CA SER A 13 -8.57 -4.44 -11.96
C SER A 13 -8.45 -4.91 -10.51
N LEU A 14 -9.58 -4.97 -9.80
CA LEU A 14 -9.76 -5.68 -8.53
C LEU A 14 -9.60 -7.21 -8.73
N SER A 15 -8.39 -7.62 -9.10
CA SER A 15 -8.01 -9.01 -9.34
C SER A 15 -7.09 -9.47 -8.21
N PRO A 16 -7.51 -10.45 -7.38
CA PRO A 16 -6.74 -10.86 -6.20
C PRO A 16 -5.39 -11.43 -6.61
N SER A 17 -4.33 -11.04 -5.87
CA SER A 17 -2.95 -11.45 -6.12
C SER A 17 -2.23 -11.60 -4.79
N SER A 18 -1.64 -12.78 -4.54
CA SER A 18 -0.86 -13.03 -3.31
C SER A 18 0.49 -12.32 -3.31
N LEU A 19 0.95 -11.83 -4.46
CA LEU A 19 2.21 -11.10 -4.59
C LEU A 19 2.07 -9.60 -4.30
N ASN A 20 0.84 -9.07 -4.35
CA ASN A 20 0.58 -7.66 -4.05
C ASN A 20 0.46 -7.46 -2.52
N PRO A 21 1.36 -6.69 -1.88
CA PRO A 21 1.31 -6.45 -0.44
C PRO A 21 0.05 -5.72 0.02
N ILE A 22 -0.57 -4.88 -0.81
CA ILE A 22 -1.85 -4.23 -0.49
C ILE A 22 -2.97 -5.28 -0.41
N HIS A 23 -3.02 -6.21 -1.37
CA HIS A 23 -4.04 -7.27 -1.38
C HIS A 23 -3.88 -8.21 -0.19
N ARG A 24 -2.65 -8.54 0.17
CA ARG A 24 -2.33 -9.33 1.37
C ARG A 24 -2.77 -8.61 2.64
N LEU A 25 -2.48 -7.31 2.75
CA LEU A 25 -2.88 -6.52 3.92
C LEU A 25 -4.41 -6.38 4.01
N LEU A 26 -5.09 -6.15 2.89
CA LEU A 26 -6.56 -6.13 2.83
C LEU A 26 -7.17 -7.45 3.28
N GLY A 27 -6.71 -8.59 2.75
CA GLY A 27 -7.19 -9.91 3.15
C GLY A 27 -6.99 -10.15 4.66
N LEU A 28 -5.83 -9.75 5.17
CA LEU A 28 -5.48 -9.91 6.59
C LEU A 28 -6.36 -9.05 7.51
N LEU A 29 -6.58 -7.77 7.16
CA LEU A 29 -7.44 -6.87 7.93
C LEU A 29 -8.91 -7.29 7.90
N VAL A 30 -9.38 -7.85 6.78
CA VAL A 30 -10.75 -8.40 6.71
C VAL A 30 -10.88 -9.65 7.58
N LEU A 31 -9.89 -10.55 7.54
CA LEU A 31 -9.87 -11.75 8.38
C LEU A 31 -9.75 -11.41 9.88
N LYS A 32 -8.92 -10.42 10.23
CA LYS A 32 -8.68 -10.00 11.61
C LYS A 32 -8.63 -8.47 11.73
N PRO A 33 -9.80 -7.81 11.88
CA PRO A 33 -9.89 -6.34 11.94
C PRO A 33 -9.08 -5.69 13.05
N ALA A 34 -8.89 -6.39 14.18
CA ALA A 34 -8.09 -5.89 15.30
C ALA A 34 -6.63 -5.54 14.92
N LEU A 35 -6.10 -6.09 13.82
CA LEU A 35 -4.74 -5.77 13.34
C LEU A 35 -4.60 -4.36 12.75
N VAL A 36 -5.69 -3.62 12.59
CA VAL A 36 -5.65 -2.23 12.11
C VAL A 36 -4.73 -1.34 12.95
N VAL A 37 -4.53 -1.67 14.23
CA VAL A 37 -3.63 -0.95 15.15
C VAL A 37 -2.17 -0.90 14.68
N HIS A 38 -1.77 -1.80 13.78
CA HIS A 38 -0.43 -1.83 13.19
C HIS A 38 -0.30 -0.99 11.92
N VAL A 39 -1.41 -0.44 11.41
CA VAL A 39 -1.41 0.33 10.16
C VAL A 39 -1.21 1.82 10.47
N PRO A 40 -0.10 2.44 10.02
CA PRO A 40 0.16 3.85 10.26
C PRO A 40 -0.68 4.73 9.34
N ASP A 41 -1.11 5.90 9.84
CA ASP A 41 -1.86 6.90 9.05
C ASP A 41 -1.14 7.33 7.77
N GLY A 42 0.19 7.32 7.77
CA GLY A 42 1.01 7.67 6.60
C GLY A 42 0.89 6.68 5.42
N LEU A 43 0.27 5.51 5.63
CA LEU A 43 -0.07 4.56 4.56
C LEU A 43 -1.44 4.85 3.92
N LEU A 44 -2.26 5.68 4.56
CA LEU A 44 -3.62 5.98 4.13
C LEU A 44 -3.61 7.11 3.09
N VAL A 45 -4.27 6.87 1.96
CA VAL A 45 -4.33 7.77 0.82
C VAL A 45 -5.76 7.94 0.35
N THR A 46 -6.08 9.14 -0.15
CA THR A 46 -7.41 9.45 -0.70
C THR A 46 -7.45 9.41 -2.22
N GLU A 47 -6.28 9.32 -2.87
CA GLU A 47 -6.11 9.32 -4.33
C GLU A 47 -5.01 8.32 -4.71
N GLY A 48 -5.04 7.82 -5.95
CA GLY A 48 -4.08 6.84 -6.46
C GLY A 48 -4.76 5.58 -6.98
N SER A 49 -4.11 4.42 -6.80
CA SER A 49 -4.69 3.15 -7.24
C SER A 49 -5.94 2.80 -6.42
N ARG A 50 -6.89 2.13 -7.09
CA ARG A 50 -8.15 1.69 -6.45
C ARG A 50 -7.90 0.83 -5.21
N ASP A 51 -6.88 -0.03 -5.24
CA ASP A 51 -6.53 -0.90 -4.10
C ASP A 51 -6.03 -0.10 -2.89
N ALA A 52 -5.25 0.96 -3.11
CA ALA A 52 -4.72 1.80 -2.04
C ALA A 52 -5.81 2.66 -1.39
N VAL A 53 -6.73 3.18 -2.21
CA VAL A 53 -7.92 3.87 -1.72
C VAL A 53 -8.81 2.91 -0.91
N LEU A 54 -9.07 1.70 -1.43
CA LEU A 54 -9.86 0.69 -0.73
C LEU A 54 -9.24 0.28 0.61
N LEU A 55 -7.92 0.11 0.68
CA LEU A 55 -7.21 -0.13 1.95
C LEU A 55 -7.49 0.99 2.95
N SER A 56 -7.46 2.24 2.49
CA SER A 56 -7.69 3.41 3.33
C SER A 56 -9.13 3.47 3.85
N GLU A 57 -10.11 3.13 3.00
CA GLU A 57 -11.52 3.02 3.37
C GLU A 57 -11.78 1.91 4.39
N VAL A 58 -11.16 0.73 4.20
CA VAL A 58 -11.27 -0.40 5.14
C VAL A 58 -10.68 -0.02 6.50
N VAL A 59 -9.47 0.56 6.53
CA VAL A 59 -8.84 1.02 7.76
C VAL A 59 -9.70 2.07 8.47
N ALA A 60 -10.23 3.05 7.74
CA ALA A 60 -11.10 4.07 8.31
C ALA A 60 -12.40 3.48 8.87
N HIS A 61 -12.98 2.47 8.20
CA HIS A 61 -14.18 1.79 8.68
C HIS A 61 -13.93 1.03 9.98
N ILE A 62 -12.84 0.26 10.06
CA ILE A 62 -12.47 -0.48 11.27
C ILE A 62 -12.14 0.50 12.40
N GLY A 63 -11.42 1.58 12.12
CA GLY A 63 -11.12 2.61 13.11
C GLY A 63 -12.37 3.26 13.71
N LYS A 64 -13.43 3.42 12.89
CA LYS A 64 -14.74 3.91 13.34
C LYS A 64 -15.51 2.89 14.17
N TYR A 65 -15.32 1.59 13.90
CA TYR A 65 -15.99 0.49 14.58
C TYR A 65 -14.99 -0.59 15.02
N PRO A 66 -14.24 -0.38 16.13
CA PRO A 66 -13.13 -1.26 16.53
C PRO A 66 -13.53 -2.73 16.79
N GLU A 67 -14.78 -2.97 17.15
CA GLU A 67 -15.35 -4.30 17.41
C GLU A 67 -15.97 -4.94 16.15
N VAL A 68 -15.72 -4.38 14.95
CA VAL A 68 -16.27 -4.92 13.71
C VAL A 68 -15.74 -6.33 13.46
N THR A 69 -16.65 -7.24 13.15
CA THR A 69 -16.30 -8.61 12.78
C THR A 69 -16.06 -8.72 11.27
N THR A 70 -15.36 -9.75 10.81
CA THR A 70 -15.21 -10.06 9.38
C THR A 70 -16.55 -10.06 8.65
N ALA A 71 -17.58 -10.68 9.24
CA ALA A 71 -18.92 -10.74 8.64
C ALA A 71 -19.58 -9.36 8.53
N ALA A 72 -19.47 -8.53 9.57
CA ALA A 72 -20.01 -7.16 9.56
C ALA A 72 -19.26 -6.28 8.55
N LEU A 73 -17.95 -6.42 8.46
CA LEU A 73 -17.10 -5.70 7.52
C LEU A 73 -17.46 -6.08 6.07
N LEU A 74 -17.53 -7.37 5.75
CA LEU A 74 -17.96 -7.84 4.43
C LEU A 74 -19.41 -7.45 4.11
N GLY A 75 -20.27 -7.42 5.14
CA GLY A 75 -21.65 -6.95 5.02
C GLY A 75 -21.76 -5.48 4.60
N PHE A 76 -20.81 -4.62 4.99
CA PHE A 76 -20.80 -3.21 4.62
C PHE A 76 -20.56 -2.99 3.11
N TRP A 77 -19.68 -3.80 2.50
CA TRP A 77 -19.42 -3.77 1.05
C TRP A 77 -20.27 -4.79 0.27
N PHE A 78 -21.30 -5.39 0.86
CA PHE A 78 -22.07 -6.43 0.19
C PHE A 78 -22.75 -5.94 -1.09
N GLY A 79 -22.65 -6.72 -2.16
CA GLY A 79 -23.22 -6.38 -3.47
C GLY A 79 -22.38 -5.38 -4.30
N THR A 80 -21.15 -5.09 -3.87
CA THR A 80 -20.19 -4.24 -4.60
C THR A 80 -19.00 -5.05 -5.12
N PRO A 81 -18.32 -4.60 -6.20
CA PRO A 81 -17.07 -5.22 -6.66
C PRO A 81 -16.00 -5.30 -5.57
N GLU A 82 -15.93 -4.28 -4.70
CA GLU A 82 -15.03 -4.22 -3.55
C GLU A 82 -15.36 -5.34 -2.55
N GLY A 83 -16.64 -5.57 -2.25
CA GLY A 83 -17.06 -6.63 -1.34
C GLY A 83 -16.69 -8.03 -1.86
N ASP A 84 -16.94 -8.29 -3.14
CA ASP A 84 -16.54 -9.55 -3.79
C ASP A 84 -15.02 -9.75 -3.74
N PHE A 85 -14.27 -8.68 -3.98
CA PHE A 85 -12.82 -8.68 -3.91
C PHE A 85 -12.29 -8.91 -2.50
N LEU A 86 -12.80 -8.18 -1.49
CA LEU A 86 -12.43 -8.35 -0.08
C LEU A 86 -12.75 -9.76 0.42
N ASN A 87 -13.91 -10.30 0.03
CA ASN A 87 -14.29 -11.67 0.35
C ASN A 87 -13.31 -12.69 -0.28
N ALA A 88 -12.94 -12.47 -1.55
CA ALA A 88 -11.95 -13.31 -2.24
C ALA A 88 -10.55 -13.22 -1.62
N LEU A 89 -10.14 -12.05 -1.10
CA LEU A 89 -8.85 -11.89 -0.41
C LEU A 89 -8.85 -12.57 0.97
N ALA A 90 -9.89 -12.35 1.78
CA ALA A 90 -10.01 -12.97 3.10
C ALA A 90 -10.04 -14.50 3.02
N GLY A 91 -10.73 -15.06 2.02
CA GLY A 91 -10.77 -16.51 1.79
C GLY A 91 -9.42 -17.14 1.37
N ARG A 92 -8.41 -16.32 1.05
CA ARG A 92 -7.04 -16.78 0.69
C ARG A 92 -6.07 -16.70 1.86
N GLU A 93 -6.42 -15.99 2.92
CA GLU A 93 -5.58 -15.92 4.10
C GLU A 93 -5.69 -17.22 4.89
N THR A 94 -4.53 -17.74 5.30
CA THR A 94 -4.47 -18.92 6.15
C THR A 94 -4.74 -18.52 7.58
N VAL A 95 -5.58 -19.29 8.27
CA VAL A 95 -5.77 -19.14 9.71
C VAL A 95 -4.49 -19.63 10.40
N GLU A 96 -3.63 -18.68 10.73
CA GLU A 96 -2.47 -18.89 11.59
C GLU A 96 -2.80 -18.53 13.04
N GLU A 97 -1.91 -18.90 13.97
CA GLU A 97 -1.97 -18.39 15.33
C GLU A 97 -1.85 -16.85 15.31
N ASP A 98 -2.45 -16.18 16.29
CA ASP A 98 -2.54 -14.73 16.36
C ASP A 98 -1.19 -14.03 16.19
N THR A 99 -0.13 -14.60 16.75
CA THR A 99 1.24 -14.09 16.65
C THR A 99 1.79 -14.13 15.22
N GLY A 100 1.45 -15.15 14.42
CA GLY A 100 1.84 -15.24 13.02
C GLY A 100 1.18 -14.17 12.17
N LEU A 101 -0.12 -13.94 12.40
CA LEU A 101 -0.88 -12.89 11.71
C LEU A 101 -0.38 -11.48 12.05
N GLU A 102 -0.02 -11.22 13.30
CA GLU A 102 0.58 -9.94 13.73
C GLU A 102 1.95 -9.69 13.08
N ALA A 103 2.81 -10.73 13.05
CA ALA A 103 4.11 -10.65 12.39
C ALA A 103 3.98 -10.40 10.88
N LEU A 104 3.03 -11.09 10.22
CA LEU A 104 2.73 -10.87 8.81
C LEU A 104 2.21 -9.45 8.55
N CYS A 105 1.30 -8.94 9.39
CA CYS A 105 0.77 -7.58 9.27
C CYS A 105 1.92 -6.56 9.34
N THR A 106 2.77 -6.68 10.36
CA THR A 106 3.91 -5.79 10.57
C THR A 106 4.86 -5.81 9.37
N ALA A 107 5.19 -7.00 8.85
CA ALA A 107 6.07 -7.14 7.69
C ALA A 107 5.48 -6.53 6.41
N LEU A 108 4.16 -6.66 6.21
CA LEU A 108 3.46 -6.05 5.07
C LEU A 108 3.44 -4.53 5.16
N VAL A 109 3.12 -3.99 6.35
CA VAL A 109 3.14 -2.55 6.61
C VAL A 109 4.54 -1.98 6.37
N GLU A 110 5.59 -2.61 6.91
CA GLU A 110 6.96 -2.16 6.66
C GLU A 110 7.31 -2.15 5.17
N LYS A 111 6.93 -3.21 4.43
CA LYS A 111 7.17 -3.30 2.99
C LYS A 111 6.46 -2.18 2.24
N LEU A 112 5.22 -1.88 2.61
CA LEU A 112 4.41 -0.83 1.99
C LEU A 112 4.93 0.57 2.34
N SER A 113 5.32 0.83 3.58
CA SER A 113 5.87 2.13 3.98
C SER A 113 7.23 2.43 3.35
N ARG A 114 8.05 1.40 3.06
CA ARG A 114 9.36 1.59 2.40
C ARG A 114 9.22 2.04 0.94
N HIS A 115 8.14 1.67 0.24
CA HIS A 115 8.04 1.90 -1.20
C HIS A 115 7.87 3.39 -1.57
N PRO A 116 6.94 4.16 -0.97
CA PRO A 116 6.83 5.60 -1.22
C PRO A 116 8.09 6.38 -0.81
N ALA A 117 8.70 6.02 0.32
CA ALA A 117 9.94 6.65 0.77
C ALA A 117 11.09 6.41 -0.22
N LEU A 118 11.19 5.18 -0.74
CA LEU A 118 12.18 4.83 -1.75
C LEU A 118 11.96 5.57 -3.07
N ASP A 119 10.71 5.67 -3.52
CA ASP A 119 10.35 6.39 -4.75
C ASP A 119 10.64 7.89 -4.63
N ALA A 120 10.27 8.50 -3.51
CA ALA A 120 10.54 9.91 -3.23
C ALA A 120 12.06 10.19 -3.18
N ALA A 121 12.83 9.34 -2.50
CA ALA A 121 14.28 9.47 -2.43
C ALA A 121 14.93 9.35 -3.82
N ARG A 122 14.47 8.41 -4.65
CA ARG A 122 14.93 8.26 -6.04
C ARG A 122 14.58 9.48 -6.90
N GLN A 123 13.38 10.02 -6.77
CA GLN A 123 12.97 11.20 -7.53
C GLN A 123 13.79 12.44 -7.18
N GLN A 124 14.06 12.67 -5.88
CA GLN A 124 14.92 13.76 -5.43
C GLN A 124 16.37 13.59 -5.91
N PHE A 125 16.90 12.36 -5.83
CA PHE A 125 18.23 12.04 -6.31
C PHE A 125 18.38 12.34 -7.82
N GLU A 126 17.42 11.92 -8.63
CA GLU A 126 17.42 12.20 -10.08
C GLU A 126 17.23 13.70 -10.37
N ALA A 127 16.43 14.42 -9.59
CA ALA A 127 16.28 15.87 -9.74
C ALA A 127 17.61 16.62 -9.51
N LEU A 128 18.37 16.24 -8.47
CA LEU A 128 19.68 16.83 -8.19
C LEU A 128 20.72 16.44 -9.25
N LYS A 129 20.68 15.21 -9.77
CA LYS A 129 21.59 14.76 -10.83
C LYS A 129 21.40 15.46 -12.17
N ARG A 130 20.25 16.09 -12.42
CA ARG A 130 20.05 16.90 -13.64
C ARG A 130 20.87 18.18 -13.64
N LYS A 131 21.31 18.68 -12.48
CA LYS A 131 22.21 19.83 -12.38
C LYS A 131 23.66 19.37 -12.57
N PRO A 132 24.51 20.11 -13.32
CA PRO A 132 25.92 19.82 -13.41
C PRO A 132 26.58 19.81 -12.02
N TYR A 133 27.44 18.84 -11.72
CA TYR A 133 28.05 18.70 -10.39
C TYR A 133 28.83 19.95 -9.92
N GLY A 134 29.36 20.73 -10.87
CA GLY A 134 30.04 22.00 -10.60
C GLY A 134 29.11 23.13 -10.14
N GLU A 135 27.81 23.03 -10.40
CA GLU A 135 26.80 24.03 -10.07
C GLU A 135 26.02 23.67 -8.79
N LEU A 136 26.28 22.49 -8.22
CA LEU A 136 25.69 22.08 -6.96
C LEU A 136 26.36 22.80 -5.79
N THR A 137 25.52 23.34 -4.91
CA THR A 137 25.91 23.89 -3.61
C THR A 137 26.49 22.81 -2.69
N ALA A 138 27.14 23.22 -1.61
CA ALA A 138 27.65 22.29 -0.60
C ALA A 138 26.50 21.45 0.02
N ASP A 139 25.35 22.07 0.28
CA ASP A 139 24.17 21.41 0.83
C ASP A 139 23.60 20.38 -0.15
N GLU A 140 23.49 20.71 -1.43
CA GLU A 140 23.00 19.77 -2.45
C GLU A 140 23.93 18.56 -2.64
N LYS A 141 25.26 18.76 -2.50
CA LYS A 141 26.23 17.65 -2.52
C LYS A 141 26.07 16.74 -1.30
N GLN A 142 25.84 17.32 -0.13
CA GLN A 142 25.57 16.56 1.09
C GLN A 142 24.22 15.81 0.99
N GLN A 143 23.22 16.43 0.37
CA GLN A 143 21.92 15.82 0.12
C GLN A 143 22.02 14.63 -0.85
N LEU A 144 22.80 14.72 -1.93
CA LEU A 144 23.08 13.57 -2.81
C LEU A 144 23.69 12.38 -2.07
N LEU A 145 24.63 12.64 -1.15
CA LEU A 145 25.28 11.60 -0.38
C LEU A 145 24.29 10.92 0.59
N SER A 146 23.47 11.73 1.25
CA SER A 146 22.42 11.27 2.19
C SER A 146 21.36 10.44 1.46
N LEU A 147 20.84 10.93 0.33
CA LEU A 147 19.88 10.21 -0.52
C LEU A 147 20.45 8.88 -1.04
N THR A 148 21.75 8.82 -1.36
CA THR A 148 22.38 7.56 -1.80
C THR A 148 22.38 6.51 -0.68
N GLN A 149 22.66 6.91 0.56
CA GLN A 149 22.63 6.02 1.72
C GLN A 149 21.19 5.58 2.03
N GLU A 150 20.25 6.52 2.00
CA GLU A 150 18.82 6.27 2.21
C GLU A 150 18.25 5.28 1.19
N ILE A 151 18.52 5.48 -0.10
CA ILE A 151 18.10 4.55 -1.17
C ILE A 151 18.65 3.13 -0.94
N ARG A 152 19.90 2.98 -0.49
CA ARG A 152 20.50 1.66 -0.20
C ARG A 152 19.81 0.98 0.97
N SER A 153 19.57 1.72 2.05
CA SER A 153 18.84 1.24 3.24
C SER A 153 17.43 0.79 2.87
N LEU A 154 16.68 1.63 2.16
CA LEU A 154 15.29 1.37 1.78
C LEU A 154 15.14 0.28 0.71
N SER A 155 16.13 0.12 -0.19
CA SER A 155 16.11 -0.92 -1.24
C SER A 155 16.51 -2.32 -0.74
N GLY A 156 16.89 -2.47 0.54
CA GLY A 156 17.24 -3.78 1.10
C GLY A 156 18.53 -4.41 0.52
N ARG A 157 19.47 -3.59 0.03
CA ARG A 157 20.84 -4.04 -0.28
C ARG A 157 21.76 -3.63 0.86
N GLY A 158 21.69 -4.37 1.95
CA GLY A 158 22.57 -4.28 3.12
C GLY A 158 22.72 -5.66 3.74
#